data_AF-A0A6P3Z4H1-F1
#
_entry.id   AF-A0A6P3Z4H1-F1
#
_cell.length_a   1.000
_cell.length_b   1.000
_cell.length_c   1.000
_cell.angle_alpha   90.00
_cell.angle_beta   90.00
_cell.angle_gamma   90.00
#
_symmetry.space_group_name_H-M   'P 1'
#
loop_
_entity.id
_entity.type
_entity.pdbx_description
1 polymer ?
#
loop_
_entity_poly.entity_id
_entity_poly.type
_entity_poly.pdbx_seq_one_letter_code
_entity_poly.pdbx_strand_id
1 'polypeptide(L)'
;MERLVLHILKWRMKSITPCSYIDYFLSKLNDDQCPSKDNVFKAVHIILRILRGIDFLQFRPSEIAAAVALYISGEQQAVSKIDDAMSCFKSEGKSRVLHCLAMINDLEKNLITEEPESPSGVLDAASLSRKLDRN
;
A
#
# COMPACT_ATOMS: atom_id res chain seq x y z
N MET A 1 5.42 25.03 18.34
CA MET A 1 6.27 23.85 18.03
C MET A 1 6.76 23.82 16.58
N GLU A 2 6.17 24.59 15.66
CA GLU A 2 6.53 24.60 14.23
C GLU A 2 8.02 24.91 13.94
N ARG A 3 8.56 25.99 14.52
CA ARG A 3 9.96 26.41 14.28
C ARG A 3 11.00 25.37 14.71
N LEU A 4 10.72 24.62 15.78
CA LEU A 4 11.60 23.55 16.27
C LEU A 4 11.62 22.38 15.28
N VAL A 5 10.46 21.98 14.76
CA VAL A 5 10.35 20.93 13.72
C VAL A 5 11.09 21.33 12.45
N LEU A 6 10.87 22.56 11.95
CA LEU A 6 11.58 23.09 10.77
C LEU A 6 13.09 23.10 10.97
N HIS A 7 13.55 23.49 12.15
CA HIS A 7 14.96 23.52 12.49
C HIS A 7 15.57 22.11 12.53
N ILE A 8 14.91 21.16 13.23
CA ILE A 8 15.35 19.76 13.32
C ILE A 8 15.43 19.11 11.93
N LEU A 9 14.41 19.33 11.09
CA LEU A 9 14.39 18.83 9.71
C LEU A 9 15.31 19.62 8.76
N LYS A 10 16.02 20.65 9.24
CA LYS A 10 16.87 21.53 8.43
C LYS A 10 16.13 22.11 7.23
N TRP A 11 14.86 22.49 7.43
CA TRP A 11 13.94 22.99 6.41
C TRP A 11 13.65 22.02 5.25
N ARG A 12 13.95 20.73 5.40
CA ARG A 12 13.66 19.68 4.41
C ARG A 12 12.21 19.21 4.49
N MET A 13 11.29 20.09 4.10
CA MET A 13 9.84 19.83 4.16
C MET A 13 9.31 18.96 3.01
N LYS A 14 10.11 18.75 1.97
CA LYS A 14 9.76 17.91 0.83
C LYS A 14 10.27 16.48 1.05
N SER A 15 9.50 15.68 1.77
CA SER A 15 9.77 14.24 1.88
C SER A 15 9.27 13.52 0.63
N ILE A 16 10.06 12.54 0.17
CA ILE A 16 9.58 11.55 -0.79
C ILE A 16 8.71 10.55 -0.03
N THR A 17 7.55 10.21 -0.58
CA THR A 17 6.60 9.26 0.03
C THR A 17 6.40 8.06 -0.90
N PRO A 18 5.90 6.91 -0.40
CA PRO A 18 5.63 5.77 -1.26
C PRO A 18 4.69 6.12 -2.42
N CYS A 19 3.72 7.01 -2.20
CA CYS A 19 2.79 7.49 -3.22
C CYS A 19 3.49 8.10 -4.44
N SER A 20 4.68 8.69 -4.27
CA SER A 20 5.46 9.27 -5.37
C SER A 20 5.97 8.23 -6.37
N TYR A 21 5.95 6.94 -6.03
CA TYR A 21 6.44 5.84 -6.87
C TYR A 21 5.33 4.89 -7.34
N ILE A 22 4.10 5.03 -6.82
CA ILE A 22 3.01 4.08 -7.09
C ILE A 22 2.66 4.04 -8.57
N ASP A 23 2.51 5.19 -9.22
CA ASP A 23 2.15 5.25 -10.63
C ASP A 23 3.18 4.51 -11.51
N TYR A 24 4.46 4.68 -11.21
CA TYR A 24 5.56 4.01 -11.89
C TYR A 24 5.49 2.48 -11.75
N PHE A 25 5.32 1.97 -10.53
CA PHE A 25 5.31 0.52 -10.32
C PHE A 25 4.02 -0.13 -10.84
N LEU A 26 2.87 0.55 -10.70
CA LEU A 26 1.61 0.05 -11.25
C LEU A 26 1.61 0.06 -12.78
N SER A 27 2.19 1.08 -13.43
CA SER A 27 2.29 1.08 -14.89
C SER A 27 3.21 -0.04 -15.37
N LYS A 28 4.36 -0.20 -14.70
CA LYS A 28 5.36 -1.19 -15.07
C LYS A 28 4.85 -2.63 -14.96
N LEU A 29 4.00 -2.92 -13.97
CA LEU A 29 3.36 -4.24 -13.82
C LEU A 29 2.21 -4.50 -14.82
N ASN A 30 1.69 -3.43 -15.43
CA ASN A 30 0.61 -3.48 -16.42
C ASN A 30 1.13 -3.22 -17.84
N ASP A 31 2.36 -3.65 -18.15
CA ASP A 31 2.99 -3.52 -19.47
C ASP A 31 3.02 -2.05 -19.97
N ASP A 32 3.43 -1.15 -19.07
CA ASP A 32 3.51 0.31 -19.25
C ASP A 32 2.17 1.00 -19.59
N GLN A 33 1.04 0.33 -19.31
CA GLN A 33 -0.28 0.96 -19.40
C GLN A 33 -0.54 1.89 -18.21
N CYS A 34 -1.35 2.92 -18.46
CA CYS A 34 -1.76 3.84 -17.41
C CYS A 34 -2.52 3.08 -16.30
N PRO A 35 -2.14 3.21 -15.02
CA PRO A 35 -2.82 2.52 -13.95
C PRO A 35 -4.28 2.99 -13.82
N SER A 36 -5.19 2.06 -13.54
CA SER A 36 -6.58 2.42 -13.26
C SER A 36 -6.65 3.28 -12.00
N LYS A 37 -7.58 4.24 -11.97
CA LYS A 37 -7.79 5.07 -10.78
C LYS A 37 -8.08 4.23 -9.55
N ASP A 38 -8.83 3.14 -9.70
CA ASP A 38 -9.17 2.22 -8.62
C ASP A 38 -7.92 1.55 -8.03
N ASN A 39 -6.96 1.14 -8.86
CA ASN A 39 -5.69 0.59 -8.39
C ASN A 39 -4.86 1.63 -7.62
N VAL A 40 -4.81 2.87 -8.11
CA VAL A 40 -4.12 3.96 -7.41
C VAL A 40 -4.79 4.26 -6.06
N PHE A 41 -6.13 4.35 -6.02
CA PHE A 41 -6.88 4.54 -4.77
C PHE A 41 -6.65 3.41 -3.78
N LYS A 42 -6.66 2.16 -4.24
CA LYS A 42 -6.37 0.98 -3.41
C LYS A 42 -4.93 1.03 -2.88
N ALA A 43 -3.96 1.42 -3.70
CA ALA A 43 -2.56 1.59 -3.29
C ALA A 43 -2.41 2.63 -2.19
N VAL A 44 -3.00 3.81 -2.39
CA VAL A 44 -2.97 4.88 -1.38
C VAL A 44 -3.64 4.42 -0.09
N HIS A 45 -4.78 3.70 -0.18
CA HIS A 45 -5.45 3.17 0.99
C HIS A 45 -4.54 2.23 1.80
N ILE A 46 -3.89 1.27 1.14
CA ILE A 46 -2.95 0.34 1.80
C ILE A 46 -1.76 1.10 2.39
N ILE A 47 -1.19 2.06 1.66
CA ILE A 47 -0.08 2.90 2.14
C ILE A 47 -0.48 3.64 3.44
N LEU A 48 -1.67 4.20 3.49
CA LEU A 48 -2.14 4.88 4.70
C LEU A 48 -2.32 3.92 5.89
N ARG A 49 -2.66 2.66 5.64
CA ARG A 49 -2.77 1.64 6.69
C ARG A 49 -1.42 1.23 7.25
N ILE A 50 -0.46 0.90 6.39
CA ILE A 50 0.89 0.49 6.83
C ILE A 50 1.61 1.62 7.58
N LEU A 51 1.32 2.89 7.24
CA LEU A 51 1.92 4.06 7.89
C LEU A 51 1.32 4.37 9.27
N ARG A 52 0.25 3.68 9.71
CA ARG A 52 -0.26 3.82 11.09
C ARG A 52 0.69 3.19 12.12
N GLY A 53 1.44 2.18 11.73
CA GLY A 53 2.45 1.52 12.56
C GLY A 53 3.86 2.03 12.30
N ILE A 54 4.81 1.58 13.13
CA ILE A 54 6.24 1.85 12.95
C ILE A 54 6.96 0.73 12.18
N ASP A 55 6.30 -0.40 11.96
CA ASP A 55 6.90 -1.62 11.41
C ASP A 55 7.46 -1.42 10.00
N PHE A 56 6.85 -0.50 9.24
CA PHE A 56 7.26 -0.19 7.88
C PHE A 56 8.33 0.90 7.78
N LEU A 57 8.72 1.54 8.89
CA LEU A 57 9.78 2.57 8.89
C LEU A 57 11.16 2.01 8.51
N GLN A 58 11.35 0.70 8.64
CA GLN A 58 12.57 0.04 8.22
C GLN A 58 12.76 0.00 6.71
N PHE A 59 11.70 0.20 5.91
CA PHE A 59 11.72 0.15 4.46
C PHE A 59 11.84 1.53 3.82
N ARG A 60 12.46 1.59 2.64
CA ARG A 60 12.51 2.82 1.84
C ARG A 60 11.15 3.07 1.17
N PRO A 61 10.77 4.33 0.90
CA PRO A 61 9.52 4.63 0.21
C PRO A 61 9.34 3.90 -1.13
N SER A 62 10.41 3.69 -1.88
CA SER A 62 10.39 2.93 -3.14
C SER A 62 10.15 1.43 -2.93
N GLU A 63 10.70 0.84 -1.86
CA GLU A 63 10.51 -0.57 -1.52
C GLU A 63 9.03 -0.83 -1.15
N ILE A 64 8.47 0.06 -0.34
CA ILE A 64 7.05 0.04 0.04
C ILE A 64 6.15 0.15 -1.20
N ALA A 65 6.43 1.11 -2.07
CA ALA A 65 5.62 1.32 -3.28
C ALA A 65 5.63 0.10 -4.21
N ALA A 66 6.81 -0.51 -4.41
CA ALA A 66 6.93 -1.73 -5.19
C ALA A 66 6.14 -2.90 -4.56
N ALA A 67 6.24 -3.08 -3.24
CA ALA A 67 5.52 -4.12 -2.53
C ALA A 67 4.00 -3.93 -2.59
N VAL A 68 3.51 -2.70 -2.42
CA VAL A 68 2.08 -2.37 -2.55
C VAL A 68 1.59 -2.60 -3.98
N ALA A 69 2.37 -2.22 -4.99
CA ALA A 69 2.02 -2.45 -6.39
C ALA A 69 1.92 -3.95 -6.70
N LEU A 70 2.88 -4.76 -6.21
CA LEU A 70 2.84 -6.23 -6.32
C LEU A 70 1.61 -6.83 -5.63
N TYR A 71 1.28 -6.36 -4.41
CA TYR A 71 0.10 -6.82 -3.67
C TYR A 71 -1.20 -6.56 -4.45
N ILE A 72 -1.34 -5.39 -5.07
CA ILE A 72 -2.54 -5.02 -5.85
C ILE A 72 -2.63 -5.80 -7.16
N SER A 73 -1.48 -6.05 -7.80
CA SER A 73 -1.41 -6.84 -9.02
C SER A 73 -1.84 -8.30 -8.80
N GLY A 74 -1.84 -8.77 -7.56
CA GLY A 74 -2.31 -10.09 -7.15
C GLY A 74 -1.29 -11.22 -7.34
N GLU A 75 -1.55 -12.37 -6.72
CA GLU A 75 -0.71 -13.58 -6.76
C GLU A 75 -0.68 -14.25 -8.16
N GLN A 76 -1.53 -13.84 -9.09
CA GLN A 76 -1.68 -14.41 -10.43
C GLN A 76 -0.65 -13.88 -11.44
N GLN A 77 0.43 -13.27 -10.95
CA GLN A 77 1.44 -12.68 -11.81
C GLN A 77 2.56 -13.68 -12.12
N ALA A 78 2.87 -13.84 -13.40
CA ALA A 78 4.03 -14.57 -13.86
C ALA A 78 5.31 -14.01 -13.20
N VAL A 79 6.27 -14.89 -12.92
CA VAL A 79 7.59 -14.58 -12.35
C VAL A 79 8.27 -13.41 -13.07
N SER A 80 8.01 -13.25 -14.38
CA SER A 80 8.51 -12.14 -15.20
C SER A 80 8.11 -10.76 -14.67
N LYS A 81 6.86 -10.54 -14.30
CA LYS A 81 6.38 -9.22 -13.86
C LYS A 81 6.93 -8.83 -12.48
N ILE A 82 7.10 -9.83 -11.62
CA ILE A 82 7.76 -9.70 -10.33
C ILE A 82 9.21 -9.22 -10.55
N ASP A 83 9.92 -9.80 -11.52
CA ASP A 83 11.27 -9.39 -11.88
C ASP A 83 11.30 -7.99 -12.54
N ASP A 84 10.30 -7.63 -13.33
CA ASP A 84 10.19 -6.30 -13.96
C ASP A 84 10.01 -5.19 -12.91
N ALA A 85 9.12 -5.37 -11.93
CA ALA A 85 8.98 -4.45 -10.80
C ALA A 85 10.28 -4.38 -9.97
N MET A 86 11.00 -5.49 -9.85
CA MET A 86 12.24 -5.57 -9.09
C MET A 86 13.51 -5.17 -9.87
N SER A 87 13.42 -4.94 -11.18
CA SER A 87 14.58 -4.59 -12.04
C SER A 87 15.28 -3.29 -11.61
N CYS A 88 14.56 -2.39 -10.93
CA CYS A 88 15.12 -1.14 -10.38
C CYS A 88 15.92 -1.35 -9.09
N PHE A 89 15.87 -2.55 -8.50
CA PHE A 89 16.50 -2.85 -7.22
C PHE A 89 17.73 -3.75 -7.41
N LYS A 90 18.76 -3.47 -6.61
CA LYS A 90 19.85 -4.43 -6.40
C LYS A 90 19.33 -5.67 -5.66
N SER A 91 20.11 -6.75 -5.64
CA SER A 91 19.75 -8.02 -4.98
C SER A 91 19.23 -7.83 -3.54
N GLU A 92 19.86 -6.98 -2.73
CA GLU A 92 19.40 -6.66 -1.37
C GLU A 92 18.05 -5.92 -1.34
N GLY A 93 17.80 -5.05 -2.32
CA GLY A 93 16.51 -4.35 -2.42
C GLY A 93 15.38 -5.30 -2.80
N LYS A 94 15.65 -6.32 -3.65
CA LYS A 94 14.66 -7.33 -4.02
C LYS A 94 14.16 -8.11 -2.80
N SER A 95 15.07 -8.60 -1.95
CA SER A 95 14.67 -9.34 -0.74
C SER A 95 13.85 -8.47 0.23
N ARG A 96 14.19 -7.18 0.35
CA ARG A 96 13.45 -6.22 1.19
C ARG A 96 12.06 -5.93 0.66
N VAL A 97 11.87 -5.85 -0.66
CA VAL A 97 10.54 -5.72 -1.29
C VAL A 97 9.68 -6.93 -1.00
N LEU A 98 10.23 -8.15 -1.15
CA LEU A 98 9.50 -9.39 -0.84
C LEU A 98 9.15 -9.49 0.66
N HIS A 99 10.06 -9.09 1.55
CA HIS A 99 9.77 -9.03 2.97
C HIS A 99 8.65 -8.03 3.29
N CYS A 100 8.70 -6.83 2.72
CA CYS A 100 7.64 -5.83 2.87
C CYS A 100 6.29 -6.35 2.33
N LEU A 101 6.29 -7.06 1.20
CA LEU A 101 5.11 -7.69 0.63
C LEU A 101 4.50 -8.74 1.57
N ALA A 102 5.34 -9.58 2.18
CA ALA A 102 4.89 -10.56 3.17
C ALA A 102 4.22 -9.88 4.38
N MET A 103 4.80 -8.78 4.88
CA MET A 103 4.21 -8.00 5.98
C MET A 103 2.87 -7.34 5.60
N ILE A 104 2.74 -6.84 4.37
CA ILE A 104 1.47 -6.28 3.88
C ILE A 104 0.39 -7.37 3.83
N ASN A 105 0.73 -8.55 3.32
CA ASN A 105 -0.19 -9.68 3.29
C ASN A 105 -0.64 -10.12 4.69
N ASP A 106 0.28 -10.15 5.66
CA ASP A 106 -0.05 -10.50 7.06
C ASP A 106 -0.98 -9.47 7.69
N LEU A 107 -0.68 -8.18 7.51
CA LEU A 107 -1.54 -7.09 7.97
C LEU A 107 -2.96 -7.26 7.44
N GLU A 108 -3.11 -7.47 6.12
CA GLU A 108 -4.40 -7.60 5.44
C GLU A 108 -5.17 -8.88 5.85
N LYS A 109 -4.47 -9.96 6.19
CA LYS A 109 -5.09 -11.19 6.72
C LYS A 109 -5.64 -11.00 8.13
N ASN A 110 -4.86 -10.36 9.01
CA ASN A 110 -5.28 -10.12 10.41
C ASN A 110 -6.59 -9.32 10.49
N LEU A 111 -6.84 -8.44 9.52
CA LEU A 111 -8.07 -7.65 9.42
C LEU A 111 -9.33 -8.45 9.04
N ILE A 112 -9.16 -9.64 8.47
CA ILE A 112 -10.27 -10.58 8.19
C ILE A 112 -10.61 -11.37 9.47
N THR A 113 -9.70 -11.41 10.44
CA THR A 113 -9.83 -12.14 11.73
C THR A 113 -10.21 -11.24 12.89
N GLU A 114 -10.13 -9.92 12.76
CA GLU A 114 -10.72 -8.94 13.69
C GLU A 114 -12.26 -8.98 13.60
N GLU A 115 -12.84 -10.08 14.08
CA GLU A 115 -14.21 -10.13 14.54
C GLU A 115 -14.34 -9.11 15.69
N PRO A 116 -15.35 -8.22 15.69
CA PRO A 116 -15.39 -7.14 16.66
C PRO A 116 -15.64 -7.71 18.07
N GLU A 117 -14.58 -7.86 18.87
CA GLU A 117 -14.64 -8.16 20.30
C GLU A 117 -15.11 -6.95 21.12
N SER A 118 -16.25 -6.36 20.75
CA SER A 118 -17.06 -5.56 21.66
C SER A 118 -18.49 -5.40 21.15
N PRO A 119 -19.50 -5.59 22.01
CA PRO A 119 -20.91 -5.52 21.65
C PRO A 119 -21.36 -4.05 21.59
N SER A 120 -20.94 -3.29 20.58
CA SER A 120 -21.59 -2.01 20.24
C SER A 120 -22.78 -2.31 19.32
N GLY A 121 -23.83 -2.84 19.94
CA GLY A 121 -25.02 -3.25 19.23
C GLY A 121 -25.83 -2.09 18.62
N VAL A 122 -26.44 -2.44 17.49
CA VAL A 122 -27.82 -2.09 17.09
C VAL A 122 -28.05 -0.90 16.12
N LEU A 123 -27.13 0.04 15.87
CA LEU A 123 -27.51 1.24 15.09
C LEU A 123 -27.30 1.23 13.56
N ASP A 124 -26.43 0.40 12.97
CA ASP A 124 -26.14 0.49 11.52
C ASP A 124 -26.85 -0.55 10.62
N ALA A 125 -27.65 -1.44 11.19
CA ALA A 125 -28.40 -2.45 10.41
C ALA A 125 -29.47 -1.84 9.46
N ALA A 126 -29.80 -0.55 9.61
CA ALA A 126 -30.83 0.11 8.80
C ALA A 126 -30.29 0.78 7.51
N SER A 127 -28.97 0.91 7.34
CA SER A 127 -28.40 1.81 6.30
C SER A 127 -28.22 1.19 4.92
N LEU A 128 -28.19 -0.14 4.79
CA LEU A 128 -27.80 -0.80 3.53
C LEU A 128 -28.93 -1.50 2.76
N SER A 129 -30.19 -1.45 3.22
CA SER A 129 -31.33 -1.75 2.35
C SER A 129 -31.65 -0.56 1.43
N ARG A 130 -30.71 -0.20 0.55
CA ARG A 130 -31.01 0.62 -0.62
C ARG A 130 -30.33 0.05 -1.87
N LYS A 131 -31.07 -0.89 -2.47
CA LYS A 131 -31.17 -1.14 -3.93
C LYS A 131 -29.89 -1.62 -4.62
N LEU A 132 -29.63 -2.92 -4.49
CA LEU A 132 -29.43 -3.74 -5.69
C LEU A 132 -30.79 -3.90 -6.35
N ASP A 133 -31.09 -3.00 -7.29
CA ASP A 133 -32.01 -3.24 -8.39
C ASP A 133 -31.87 -2.07 -9.37
N ARG A 134 -31.02 -2.28 -10.38
CA ARG A 134 -31.23 -1.65 -11.68
C ARG A 134 -30.59 -2.50 -12.78
N ASN A 135 -31.48 -3.08 -13.58
CA ASN A 135 -31.30 -3.59 -14.95
C ASN A 135 -30.24 -2.84 -15.75
#